data_AF-A0A4Y2R9Q9-F1
#
_entry.id   AF-A0A4Y2R9Q9-F1
#
_cell.length_a   1.000
_cell.length_b   1.000
_cell.length_c   1.000
_cell.angle_alpha   90.00
_cell.angle_beta   90.00
_cell.angle_gamma   90.00
#
_symmetry.space_group_name_H-M   'P 1'
#
loop_
_entity.id
_entity.type
_entity.pdbx_description
1 polymer ?
#
loop_
_entity_poly.entity_id
_entity_poly.type
_entity_poly.pdbx_seq_one_letter_code
_entity_poly.pdbx_strand_id
1 'polypeptide(L)'
;SKPEGVLLIKPKDETARNHETNKKIFVEALQKNNPEVRLRGIGKIHGGGIKLIAASLQEVQAVKDILLEKCDGEVLEKYDIVIPNRKAPQIILYNVDREVEEDALKSGLLAKNITLADGNNKPHFKIDFSIPARNTRFNHWVLSINPNKFSEIIAKEGLYFQFNRLRIKEFVSPRQCRKCFAFGHTTKNCDPKSEQRCDRCGDVRGKKHRCRGPYCINCAESNKKFRTNFRTEHSCLDPNCKSLNKQIDLIRQRTDYGI
;
A
#
# COMPACT_ATOMS: atom_id res chain seq x y z
N SER A 1 -3.63 4.70 -17.02
CA SER A 1 -3.50 6.10 -16.56
C SER A 1 -2.18 6.31 -15.89
N LYS A 2 -1.50 7.44 -16.16
CA LYS A 2 -0.33 7.86 -15.40
C LYS A 2 -0.69 7.99 -13.90
N PRO A 3 0.23 7.66 -12.99
CA PRO A 3 -0.04 7.73 -11.55
C PRO A 3 -0.25 9.18 -11.10
N GLU A 4 -1.25 9.40 -10.25
CA GLU A 4 -1.50 10.70 -9.62
C GLU A 4 -0.36 11.04 -8.64
N GLY A 5 0.01 12.31 -8.58
CA GLY A 5 0.95 12.81 -7.58
C GLY A 5 0.23 13.21 -6.30
N VAL A 6 0.80 12.89 -5.13
CA VAL A 6 0.23 13.26 -3.82
C VAL A 6 1.21 14.14 -3.07
N LEU A 7 0.76 15.27 -2.55
CA LEU A 7 1.49 16.11 -1.60
C LEU A 7 0.80 16.04 -0.25
N LEU A 8 1.57 15.85 0.82
CA LEU A 8 1.09 15.91 2.19
C LEU A 8 1.69 17.14 2.86
N ILE A 9 0.85 17.99 3.41
CA ILE A 9 1.24 19.14 4.22
C ILE A 9 0.83 18.82 5.66
N LYS A 10 1.81 18.54 6.51
CA LYS A 10 1.60 18.06 7.87
C LYS A 10 2.03 19.10 8.89
N PRO A 11 1.14 19.54 9.80
CA PRO A 11 1.52 20.41 10.91
C PRO A 11 2.56 19.71 11.81
N LYS A 12 3.60 20.43 12.20
CA LYS A 12 4.63 19.95 13.14
C LYS A 12 4.20 20.09 14.60
N ASP A 13 3.40 21.11 14.90
CA ASP A 13 3.00 21.47 16.26
C ASP A 13 1.47 21.50 16.45
N GLU A 14 1.05 21.74 17.70
CA GLU A 14 -0.39 21.80 18.03
C GLU A 14 -1.04 23.11 17.57
N THR A 15 -0.26 24.18 17.39
CA THR A 15 -0.76 25.51 17.02
C THR A 15 -1.33 25.53 15.59
N ALA A 16 -0.82 24.66 14.71
CA ALA A 16 -1.25 24.55 13.32
C ALA A 16 -2.22 23.36 13.05
N ARG A 17 -2.97 22.85 14.04
CA ARG A 17 -3.87 21.69 13.84
C ARG A 17 -5.27 21.99 13.29
N ASN A 18 -5.52 23.22 12.82
CA ASN A 18 -6.81 23.60 12.23
C ASN A 18 -6.80 23.37 10.70
N HIS A 19 -7.63 22.43 10.22
CA HIS A 19 -7.65 22.08 8.80
C HIS A 19 -8.16 23.21 7.91
N GLU A 20 -9.20 23.91 8.34
CA GLU A 20 -9.86 24.95 7.57
C GLU A 20 -8.93 26.16 7.40
N THR A 21 -8.23 26.55 8.48
CA THR A 21 -7.19 27.60 8.45
C THR A 21 -6.04 27.20 7.53
N ASN A 22 -5.49 26.00 7.70
CA ASN A 22 -4.38 25.53 6.87
C ASN A 22 -4.79 25.47 5.40
N LYS A 23 -5.98 24.92 5.11
CA LYS A 23 -6.49 24.81 3.75
C LYS A 23 -6.57 26.20 3.11
N LYS A 24 -7.05 27.21 3.84
CA LYS A 24 -7.10 28.58 3.36
C LYS A 24 -5.71 29.10 2.99
N ILE A 25 -4.73 28.99 3.89
CA ILE A 25 -3.35 29.44 3.68
C ILE A 25 -2.75 28.85 2.39
N PHE A 26 -2.74 27.52 2.26
CA PHE A 26 -2.06 26.86 1.15
C PHE A 26 -2.85 26.95 -0.17
N VAL A 27 -4.19 26.99 -0.12
CA VAL A 27 -4.99 27.17 -1.33
C VAL A 27 -4.89 28.61 -1.84
N GLU A 28 -4.90 29.62 -0.97
CA GLU A 28 -4.71 31.02 -1.36
C GLU A 28 -3.32 31.23 -1.97
N ALA A 29 -2.27 30.61 -1.41
CA ALA A 29 -0.93 30.63 -1.99
C ALA A 29 -0.92 30.04 -3.41
N LEU A 30 -1.59 28.91 -3.64
CA LEU A 30 -1.68 28.31 -4.97
C LEU A 30 -2.52 29.15 -5.93
N GLN A 31 -3.63 29.72 -5.49
CA GLN A 31 -4.48 30.60 -6.31
C GLN A 31 -3.75 31.87 -6.73
N LYS A 32 -3.01 32.50 -5.82
CA LYS A 32 -2.23 33.71 -6.09
C LYS A 32 -1.14 33.50 -7.13
N ASN A 33 -0.50 32.32 -7.11
CA ASN A 33 0.60 31.99 -8.02
C ASN A 33 0.15 31.24 -9.28
N ASN A 34 -1.13 30.83 -9.34
CA ASN A 34 -1.80 30.17 -10.46
C ASN A 34 -0.92 29.20 -11.28
N PRO A 35 -0.37 28.13 -10.67
CA PRO A 35 0.42 27.17 -11.41
C PRO A 35 -0.37 26.48 -12.52
N GLU A 36 0.31 26.16 -13.63
CA GLU A 36 -0.19 25.27 -14.68
C GLU A 36 -0.21 23.80 -14.22
N VAL A 37 -0.92 23.52 -13.12
CA VAL A 37 -1.04 22.19 -12.50
C VAL A 37 -2.51 21.81 -12.37
N ARG A 38 -2.82 20.53 -12.58
CA ARG A 38 -4.20 20.05 -12.51
C ARG A 38 -4.41 19.35 -11.19
N LEU A 39 -4.86 20.11 -10.20
CA LEU A 39 -5.30 19.55 -8.93
C LEU A 39 -6.60 18.75 -9.13
N ARG A 40 -6.53 17.46 -8.81
CA ARG A 40 -7.65 16.51 -8.83
C ARG A 40 -8.46 16.56 -7.54
N GLY A 41 -7.86 16.98 -6.44
CA GLY A 41 -8.56 17.09 -5.17
C GLY A 41 -7.71 17.59 -4.02
N ILE A 42 -8.41 18.08 -3.00
CA ILE A 42 -7.85 18.55 -1.73
C ILE A 42 -8.57 17.80 -0.62
N GLY A 43 -7.82 17.13 0.25
CA GLY A 43 -8.34 16.33 1.34
C GLY A 43 -7.78 16.72 2.70
N LYS A 44 -8.51 16.37 3.76
CA LYS A 44 -8.06 16.47 5.14
C LYS A 44 -7.22 15.26 5.54
N ILE A 45 -6.13 15.48 6.27
CA ILE A 45 -5.39 14.41 6.94
C ILE A 45 -5.42 14.62 8.46
N HIS A 46 -4.97 13.61 9.20
CA HIS A 46 -4.91 13.65 10.66
C HIS A 46 -4.08 14.85 11.15
N GLY A 47 -4.46 15.41 12.30
CA GLY A 47 -3.76 16.55 12.90
C GLY A 47 -3.94 17.88 12.15
N GLY A 48 -5.02 18.07 11.40
CA GLY A 48 -5.28 19.33 10.69
C GLY A 48 -4.53 19.52 9.38
N GLY A 49 -3.73 18.54 8.95
CA GLY A 49 -2.98 18.66 7.70
C GLY A 49 -3.85 18.59 6.45
N ILE A 50 -3.18 18.78 5.31
CA ILE A 50 -3.79 18.80 3.97
C ILE A 50 -3.14 17.74 3.09
N LYS A 51 -3.96 17.12 2.25
CA LYS A 51 -3.53 16.28 1.13
C LYS A 51 -3.91 16.97 -0.18
N LEU A 52 -2.95 17.23 -1.05
CA LEU A 52 -3.19 17.68 -2.42
C LEU A 52 -2.96 16.50 -3.38
N ILE A 53 -3.82 16.37 -4.37
CA ILE A 53 -3.72 15.35 -5.42
C ILE A 53 -3.58 16.07 -6.76
N ALA A 54 -2.47 15.86 -7.46
CA ALA A 54 -2.21 16.41 -8.79
C ALA A 54 -2.29 15.31 -9.86
N ALA A 55 -2.44 15.68 -11.13
CA ALA A 55 -2.61 14.71 -12.21
C ALA A 55 -1.33 13.89 -12.50
N SER A 56 -0.16 14.33 -12.03
CA SER A 56 1.11 13.60 -12.18
C SER A 56 2.10 13.90 -11.05
N LEU A 57 3.19 13.12 -10.99
CA LEU A 57 4.31 13.36 -10.07
C LEU A 57 5.09 14.66 -10.41
N GLN A 58 5.15 15.05 -11.68
CA GLN A 58 5.79 16.29 -12.09
C GLN A 58 4.95 17.50 -11.64
N GLU A 59 3.64 17.43 -11.83
CA GLU A 59 2.73 18.49 -11.38
C GLU A 59 2.74 18.62 -9.84
N VAL A 60 2.84 17.51 -9.10
CA VAL A 60 2.91 17.58 -7.64
C VAL A 60 4.24 18.13 -7.12
N GLN A 61 5.33 17.90 -7.86
CA GLN A 61 6.63 18.51 -7.58
C GLN A 61 6.55 20.03 -7.83
N ALA A 62 5.98 20.47 -8.95
CA ALA A 62 5.77 21.89 -9.22
C ALA A 62 4.91 22.58 -8.14
N VAL A 63 3.85 21.92 -7.66
CA VAL A 63 3.06 22.41 -6.51
C VAL A 63 3.94 22.56 -5.28
N LYS A 64 4.78 21.57 -4.96
CA LYS A 64 5.67 21.62 -3.81
C LYS A 64 6.65 22.79 -3.92
N ASP A 65 7.28 22.95 -5.08
CA ASP A 65 8.29 24.00 -5.31
C ASP A 65 7.67 25.39 -5.16
N ILE A 66 6.49 25.62 -5.72
CA ILE A 66 5.75 26.89 -5.57
C ILE A 66 5.40 27.19 -4.12
N LEU A 67 4.96 26.18 -3.36
CA LEU A 67 4.67 26.39 -1.94
C LEU A 67 5.94 26.75 -1.15
N LEU A 68 7.08 26.13 -1.47
CA LEU A 68 8.36 26.43 -0.81
C LEU A 68 8.91 27.81 -1.21
N GLU A 69 8.68 28.26 -2.44
CA GLU A 69 9.15 29.57 -2.92
C GLU A 69 8.26 30.75 -2.51
N LYS A 70 6.95 30.54 -2.41
CA LYS A 70 5.95 31.62 -2.34
C LYS A 70 5.25 31.76 -0.99
N CYS A 71 5.35 30.76 -0.12
CA CYS A 71 4.86 30.87 1.25
C CYS A 71 5.92 31.51 2.15
N ASP A 72 5.45 32.19 3.19
CA ASP A 72 6.30 32.77 4.23
C ASP A 72 7.12 31.68 4.94
N GLY A 73 8.40 31.96 5.20
CA GLY A 73 9.30 31.05 5.90
C GLY A 73 8.78 30.67 7.29
N GLU A 74 8.22 31.63 8.04
CA GLU A 74 7.65 31.38 9.37
C GLU A 74 6.43 30.44 9.32
N VAL A 75 5.68 30.49 8.22
CA VAL A 75 4.57 29.58 7.98
C VAL A 75 5.13 28.20 7.64
N LEU A 76 6.09 28.11 6.71
CA LEU A 76 6.68 26.84 6.26
C LEU A 76 7.38 26.07 7.39
N GLU A 77 8.00 26.77 8.33
CA GLU A 77 8.64 26.14 9.50
C GLU A 77 7.67 25.30 10.33
N LYS A 78 6.38 25.65 10.34
CA LYS A 78 5.33 24.94 11.08
C LYS A 78 4.83 23.67 10.39
N TYR A 79 5.25 23.39 9.15
CA TYR A 79 4.76 22.25 8.38
C TYR A 79 5.88 21.40 7.77
N ASP A 80 5.60 20.11 7.64
CA ASP A 80 6.34 19.20 6.76
C ASP A 80 5.57 19.06 5.43
N ILE A 81 6.18 19.54 4.36
CA ILE A 81 5.65 19.42 2.99
C ILE A 81 6.34 18.25 2.29
N VAL A 82 5.65 17.11 2.23
CA VAL A 82 6.22 15.82 1.83
C VAL A 82 5.45 15.20 0.68
N ILE A 83 6.17 14.87 -0.40
CA ILE A 83 5.69 13.92 -1.41
C ILE A 83 6.00 12.52 -0.86
N PRO A 84 4.99 11.71 -0.52
CA PRO A 84 5.24 10.39 0.05
C PRO A 84 5.85 9.47 -1.00
N ASN A 85 6.94 8.79 -0.62
CA ASN A 85 7.54 7.77 -1.47
C ASN A 85 6.51 6.67 -1.78
N ARG A 86 6.42 6.33 -3.06
CA ARG A 86 5.66 5.16 -3.51
C ARG A 86 6.42 3.90 -3.12
N LYS A 87 5.67 2.84 -2.82
CA LYS A 87 6.29 1.56 -2.45
C LYS A 87 6.88 0.90 -3.69
N ALA A 88 8.02 0.23 -3.54
CA ALA A 88 8.49 -0.69 -4.54
C ALA A 88 7.45 -1.82 -4.75
N PRO A 89 7.30 -2.33 -5.98
CA PRO A 89 6.42 -3.44 -6.25
C PRO A 89 7.06 -4.72 -5.70
N GLN A 90 6.22 -5.63 -5.22
CA GLN A 90 6.66 -6.86 -4.59
C GLN A 90 6.20 -8.07 -5.41
N ILE A 91 7.01 -9.11 -5.40
CA ILE A 91 6.64 -10.43 -5.89
C ILE A 91 6.69 -11.44 -4.74
N ILE A 92 5.91 -12.51 -4.88
CA ILE A 92 6.00 -13.70 -4.04
C ILE A 92 6.55 -14.85 -4.87
N LEU A 93 7.65 -15.44 -4.41
CA LEU A 93 8.29 -16.64 -4.93
C LEU A 93 7.78 -17.85 -4.15
N TYR A 94 7.15 -18.79 -4.84
CA TYR A 94 6.50 -19.94 -4.20
C TYR A 94 7.44 -21.13 -4.05
N ASN A 95 7.16 -21.94 -3.04
CA ASN A 95 7.73 -23.27 -2.80
C ASN A 95 9.27 -23.33 -2.78
N VAL A 96 9.92 -22.39 -2.11
CA VAL A 96 11.35 -22.51 -1.78
C VAL A 96 11.50 -23.48 -0.61
N ASP A 97 12.48 -24.38 -0.66
CA ASP A 97 12.75 -25.31 0.45
C ASP A 97 12.93 -24.54 1.77
N ARG A 98 12.36 -25.05 2.85
CA ARG A 98 12.36 -24.40 4.16
C ARG A 98 13.77 -24.27 4.75
N GLU A 99 14.71 -25.14 4.36
CA GLU A 99 16.10 -25.11 4.81
C GLU A 99 16.93 -24.01 4.12
N VAL A 100 16.40 -23.41 3.05
CA VAL A 100 17.11 -22.34 2.33
C VAL A 100 17.06 -21.05 3.11
N GLU A 101 18.25 -20.54 3.45
CA GLU A 101 18.44 -19.23 4.09
C GLU A 101 18.40 -18.08 3.08
N GLU A 102 18.22 -16.85 3.59
CA GLU A 102 18.06 -15.64 2.78
C GLU A 102 19.27 -15.38 1.86
N ASP A 103 20.50 -15.50 2.38
CA ASP A 103 21.72 -15.23 1.61
C ASP A 103 21.95 -16.28 0.51
N ALA A 104 21.64 -17.55 0.80
CA ALA A 104 21.69 -18.63 -0.16
C ALA A 104 20.64 -18.43 -1.28
N LEU A 105 19.42 -18.02 -0.91
CA LEU A 105 18.37 -17.68 -1.86
C LEU A 105 18.80 -16.53 -2.77
N LYS A 106 19.31 -15.44 -2.19
CA LYS A 106 19.76 -14.26 -2.92
C LYS A 106 20.85 -14.60 -3.93
N SER A 107 21.89 -15.31 -3.48
CA SER A 107 23.02 -15.70 -4.33
C SER A 107 22.60 -16.66 -5.43
N GLY A 108 21.77 -17.66 -5.11
CA GLY A 108 21.27 -18.62 -6.08
C GLY A 108 20.36 -18.01 -7.14
N LEU A 109 19.53 -17.03 -6.78
CA LEU A 109 18.70 -16.28 -7.72
C LEU A 109 19.57 -15.45 -8.68
N LEU A 110 20.57 -14.74 -8.16
CA LEU A 110 21.50 -13.95 -9.00
C LEU A 110 22.29 -14.83 -9.97
N ALA A 111 22.74 -16.00 -9.52
CA ALA A 111 23.55 -16.92 -10.33
C ALA A 111 22.78 -17.51 -11.53
N LYS A 112 21.46 -17.66 -11.45
CA LYS A 112 20.64 -18.32 -12.49
C LYS A 112 19.76 -17.36 -13.29
N ASN A 113 19.61 -16.10 -12.87
CA ASN A 113 18.72 -15.15 -13.50
C ASN A 113 19.46 -13.84 -13.77
N ILE A 114 20.14 -13.75 -14.92
CA ILE A 114 20.97 -12.60 -15.31
C ILE A 114 20.24 -11.25 -15.26
N THR A 115 18.92 -11.25 -15.45
CA THR A 115 18.10 -10.03 -15.45
C THR A 115 17.77 -9.51 -14.05
N LEU A 116 18.18 -10.22 -12.99
CA LEU A 116 18.00 -9.80 -11.61
C LEU A 116 19.15 -8.92 -11.10
N ALA A 117 20.15 -8.61 -11.92
CA ALA A 117 21.24 -7.71 -11.56
C ALA A 117 21.48 -6.66 -12.65
N ASP A 118 22.04 -5.52 -12.26
CA ASP A 118 22.54 -4.52 -13.21
C ASP A 118 23.98 -4.86 -13.69
N GLY A 119 24.52 -4.00 -14.57
CA GLY A 119 25.88 -4.18 -15.10
C GLY A 119 27.01 -4.12 -14.05
N ASN A 120 26.71 -3.69 -12.82
CA ASN A 120 27.65 -3.66 -11.69
C ASN A 120 27.39 -4.81 -10.69
N ASN A 121 26.65 -5.85 -11.10
CA ASN A 121 26.21 -6.96 -10.27
C ASN A 121 25.35 -6.56 -9.06
N LYS A 122 24.75 -5.37 -9.08
CA LYS A 122 23.85 -4.94 -8.01
C LYS A 122 22.46 -5.54 -8.24
N PRO A 123 21.85 -6.19 -7.23
CA PRO A 123 20.54 -6.80 -7.38
C PRO A 123 19.44 -5.78 -7.70
N HIS A 124 18.58 -6.13 -8.66
CA HIS A 124 17.30 -5.48 -8.94
C HIS A 124 16.19 -5.91 -7.99
N PHE A 125 16.53 -6.59 -6.89
CA PHE A 125 15.57 -7.01 -5.88
C PHE A 125 16.17 -6.95 -4.48
N LYS A 126 15.29 -6.95 -3.48
CA LYS A 126 15.59 -7.12 -2.07
C LYS A 126 14.67 -8.20 -1.51
N ILE A 127 15.21 -9.15 -0.75
CA ILE A 127 14.40 -10.11 0.00
C ILE A 127 13.83 -9.38 1.22
N ASP A 128 12.51 -9.49 1.44
CA ASP A 128 11.83 -8.76 2.51
C ASP A 128 11.52 -9.67 3.71
N PHE A 129 10.86 -10.80 3.45
CA PHE A 129 10.48 -11.78 4.47
C PHE A 129 10.01 -13.09 3.82
N SER A 130 9.92 -14.15 4.62
CA SER A 130 9.29 -15.40 4.24
C SER A 130 7.90 -15.58 4.87
N ILE A 131 7.06 -16.38 4.21
CA ILE A 131 5.74 -16.79 4.65
C ILE A 131 5.71 -18.32 4.64
N PRO A 132 5.41 -18.98 5.76
CA PRO A 132 5.28 -20.44 5.78
C PRO A 132 4.23 -20.93 4.79
N ALA A 133 4.57 -21.91 3.96
CA ALA A 133 3.60 -22.53 3.06
C ALA A 133 2.68 -23.49 3.83
N ARG A 134 1.58 -23.89 3.20
CA ARG A 134 0.70 -24.94 3.75
C ARG A 134 1.43 -26.27 3.91
N ASN A 135 2.33 -26.58 2.96
CA ASN A 135 3.26 -27.68 3.10
C ASN A 135 4.48 -27.19 3.89
N THR A 136 4.68 -27.73 5.08
CA THR A 136 5.70 -27.28 6.05
C THR A 136 7.14 -27.52 5.61
N ARG A 137 7.36 -28.24 4.49
CA ARG A 137 8.66 -28.38 3.83
C ARG A 137 9.08 -27.14 3.04
N PHE A 138 8.15 -26.21 2.80
CA PHE A 138 8.41 -25.05 1.96
C PHE A 138 8.06 -23.73 2.64
N ASN A 139 8.79 -22.70 2.23
CA ASN A 139 8.45 -21.31 2.47
C ASN A 139 8.11 -20.62 1.14
N HIS A 140 7.33 -19.56 1.22
CA HIS A 140 7.20 -18.56 0.17
C HIS A 140 8.04 -17.36 0.56
N TRP A 141 8.69 -16.72 -0.39
CA TRP A 141 9.51 -15.54 -0.14
C TRP A 141 8.92 -14.33 -0.82
N VAL A 142 8.87 -13.21 -0.11
CA VAL A 142 8.44 -11.92 -0.67
C VAL A 142 9.69 -11.09 -0.97
N LEU A 143 9.74 -10.56 -2.19
CA LEU A 143 10.86 -9.80 -2.69
C LEU A 143 10.35 -8.45 -3.22
N SER A 144 10.93 -7.35 -2.75
CA SER A 144 10.78 -6.03 -3.35
C SER A 144 11.63 -5.95 -4.62
N ILE A 145 11.04 -5.49 -5.72
CA ILE A 145 11.67 -5.44 -7.03
C ILE A 145 11.96 -3.99 -7.41
N ASN A 146 13.03 -3.73 -8.16
CA ASN A 146 13.26 -2.44 -8.77
C ASN A 146 12.08 -2.12 -9.71
N PRO A 147 11.38 -0.98 -9.53
CA PRO A 147 10.20 -0.63 -10.32
C PRO A 147 10.42 -0.79 -11.83
N ASN A 148 11.55 -0.30 -12.36
CA ASN A 148 11.87 -0.33 -13.79
C ASN A 148 12.07 -1.74 -14.37
N LYS A 149 12.27 -2.75 -13.51
CA LYS A 149 12.47 -4.15 -13.89
C LYS A 149 11.27 -5.02 -13.58
N PHE A 150 10.26 -4.49 -12.89
CA PHE A 150 9.13 -5.29 -12.44
C PHE A 150 8.36 -5.95 -13.57
N SER A 151 8.00 -5.18 -14.60
CA SER A 151 7.24 -5.69 -15.76
C SER A 151 7.99 -6.80 -16.51
N GLU A 152 9.31 -6.64 -16.66
CA GLU A 152 10.19 -7.65 -17.27
C GLU A 152 10.22 -8.93 -16.42
N ILE A 153 10.41 -8.79 -15.10
CA ILE A 153 10.50 -9.93 -14.18
C ILE A 153 9.17 -10.67 -14.07
N ILE A 154 8.04 -9.96 -13.91
CA ILE A 154 6.74 -10.60 -13.71
C ILE A 154 6.25 -11.33 -14.96
N ALA A 155 6.59 -10.83 -16.15
CA ALA A 155 6.26 -11.47 -17.43
C ALA A 155 6.95 -12.84 -17.60
N LYS A 156 8.04 -13.10 -16.87
CA LYS A 156 8.70 -14.41 -16.89
C LYS A 156 7.95 -15.48 -16.13
N GLU A 157 6.96 -15.14 -15.29
CA GLU A 157 6.12 -16.03 -14.47
C GLU A 157 6.85 -16.98 -13.49
N GLY A 158 8.17 -17.06 -13.55
CA GLY A 158 9.00 -17.83 -12.65
C GLY A 158 10.47 -17.43 -12.71
N LEU A 159 11.19 -17.76 -11.65
CA LEU A 159 12.63 -17.56 -11.50
C LEU A 159 13.31 -18.90 -11.28
N TYR A 160 14.53 -19.05 -11.82
CA TYR A 160 15.32 -20.26 -11.61
C TYR A 160 16.05 -20.19 -10.26
N PHE A 161 15.98 -21.26 -9.49
CA PHE A 161 16.75 -21.43 -8.26
C PHE A 161 17.21 -22.88 -8.18
N GLN A 162 18.51 -23.10 -8.03
CA GLN A 162 19.15 -24.41 -8.18
C GLN A 162 18.76 -25.06 -9.53
N PHE A 163 18.08 -26.21 -9.50
CA PHE A 163 17.62 -26.95 -10.68
C PHE A 163 16.11 -26.78 -10.94
N ASN A 164 15.44 -25.88 -10.22
CA ASN A 164 14.00 -25.70 -10.28
C ASN A 164 13.61 -24.33 -10.83
N ARG A 165 12.51 -24.27 -11.59
CA ARG A 165 11.83 -23.02 -11.94
C ARG A 165 10.70 -22.78 -10.95
N LEU A 166 10.89 -21.81 -10.07
CA LEU A 166 9.93 -21.46 -9.03
C LEU A 166 8.95 -20.42 -9.56
N ARG A 167 7.66 -20.65 -9.31
CA ARG A 167 6.59 -19.74 -9.73
C ARG A 167 6.68 -18.41 -8.98
N ILE A 168 6.44 -17.31 -9.68
CA ILE A 168 6.25 -15.99 -9.06
C ILE A 168 4.85 -15.45 -9.32
N LYS A 169 4.39 -14.55 -8.45
CA LYS A 169 3.24 -13.68 -8.68
C LYS A 169 3.50 -12.31 -8.08
N GLU A 170 2.75 -11.31 -8.53
CA GLU A 170 2.67 -10.03 -7.84
C GLU A 170 2.16 -10.27 -6.40
N PHE A 171 2.84 -9.67 -5.44
CA PHE A 171 2.45 -9.70 -4.04
C PHE A 171 1.87 -8.35 -3.64
N VAL A 172 0.55 -8.29 -3.49
CA VAL A 172 -0.16 -7.14 -2.91
C VAL A 172 -0.92 -7.61 -1.69
N SER A 173 -0.48 -7.20 -0.50
CA SER A 173 -1.11 -7.59 0.76
C SER A 173 -1.73 -6.39 1.48
N PRO A 174 -3.05 -6.17 1.33
CA PRO A 174 -3.79 -5.26 2.18
C PRO A 174 -3.63 -5.59 3.66
N ARG A 175 -3.38 -4.57 4.48
CA ARG A 175 -3.36 -4.73 5.94
C ARG A 175 -4.77 -4.99 6.42
N GLN A 176 -5.04 -6.22 6.85
CA GLN A 176 -6.30 -6.64 7.44
C GLN A 176 -6.09 -7.12 8.87
N CYS A 177 -6.86 -6.59 9.80
CA CYS A 177 -6.79 -7.00 11.21
C CYS A 177 -7.34 -8.41 11.37
N ARG A 178 -6.65 -9.30 12.11
CA ARG A 178 -7.15 -10.67 12.33
C ARG A 178 -8.20 -10.76 13.45
N LYS A 179 -8.39 -9.69 14.24
CA LYS A 179 -9.38 -9.61 15.33
C LYS A 179 -10.74 -9.16 14.82
N CYS A 180 -10.77 -8.02 14.11
CA CYS A 180 -12.01 -7.40 13.65
C CYS A 180 -12.21 -7.48 12.13
N PHE A 181 -11.26 -8.01 11.36
CA PHE A 181 -11.26 -8.12 9.89
C PHE A 181 -11.36 -6.81 9.08
N ALA A 182 -11.36 -5.66 9.75
CA ALA A 182 -11.29 -4.37 9.08
C ALA A 182 -9.90 -4.13 8.46
N PHE A 183 -9.89 -3.37 7.36
CA PHE A 183 -8.67 -2.95 6.69
C PHE A 183 -8.02 -1.74 7.37
N GLY A 184 -6.71 -1.58 7.15
CA GLY A 184 -5.95 -0.38 7.52
C GLY A 184 -5.14 -0.48 8.81
N HIS A 185 -5.34 -1.52 9.63
CA HIS A 185 -4.57 -1.74 10.85
C HIS A 185 -4.23 -3.23 11.07
N THR A 186 -3.23 -3.48 11.92
CA THR A 186 -2.86 -4.83 12.35
C THR A 186 -3.58 -5.19 13.65
N THR A 187 -3.61 -6.46 14.01
CA THR A 187 -4.20 -6.91 15.28
C THR A 187 -3.60 -6.20 16.51
N LYS A 188 -2.30 -5.89 16.48
CA LYS A 188 -1.60 -5.16 17.55
C LYS A 188 -2.15 -3.73 17.75
N ASN A 189 -2.61 -3.11 16.68
CA ASN A 189 -3.14 -1.74 16.68
C ASN A 189 -4.68 -1.72 16.61
N CYS A 190 -5.33 -2.84 16.88
CA CYS A 190 -6.78 -2.91 16.97
C CYS A 190 -7.24 -2.29 18.29
N ASP A 191 -8.41 -1.64 18.30
CA ASP A 191 -9.02 -1.15 19.53
C ASP A 191 -9.08 -2.30 20.56
N PRO A 192 -8.48 -2.12 21.76
CA PRO A 192 -8.51 -3.12 22.82
C PRO A 192 -9.93 -3.61 23.14
N LYS A 193 -10.93 -2.74 23.04
CA LYS A 193 -12.36 -3.04 23.29
C LYS A 193 -13.02 -3.87 22.20
N SER A 194 -12.44 -3.94 21.00
CA SER A 194 -13.00 -4.75 19.91
C SER A 194 -12.98 -6.23 20.28
N GLU A 195 -14.08 -6.94 20.07
CA GLU A 195 -14.11 -8.40 20.27
C GLU A 195 -13.63 -9.15 19.01
N GLN A 196 -13.18 -10.39 19.19
CA GLN A 196 -12.83 -11.26 18.06
C GLN A 196 -14.09 -11.55 17.24
N ARG A 197 -14.05 -11.28 15.94
CA ARG A 197 -15.12 -11.62 15.00
C ARG A 197 -14.93 -13.01 14.40
N CYS A 198 -16.02 -13.57 13.89
CA CYS A 198 -16.03 -14.74 13.03
C CYS A 198 -15.68 -14.32 11.60
N ASP A 199 -14.75 -15.02 10.96
CA ASP A 199 -14.31 -14.82 9.58
C ASP A 199 -15.38 -15.20 8.55
N ARG A 200 -16.28 -16.11 8.91
CA ARG A 200 -17.38 -16.54 8.04
C ARG A 200 -18.57 -15.58 8.07
N CYS A 201 -19.05 -15.19 9.26
CA CYS A 201 -20.31 -14.43 9.40
C CYS A 201 -20.17 -13.03 9.99
N GLY A 202 -18.98 -12.62 10.43
CA GLY A 202 -18.75 -11.27 10.95
C GLY A 202 -19.23 -10.99 12.38
N ASP A 203 -20.07 -11.85 12.96
CA ASP A 203 -20.53 -11.76 14.34
C ASP A 203 -19.37 -11.99 15.34
N VAL A 204 -19.58 -11.61 16.60
CA VAL A 204 -18.63 -11.86 17.69
C VAL A 204 -18.48 -13.37 17.93
N ARG A 205 -17.23 -13.85 17.94
CA ARG A 205 -16.84 -15.27 18.05
C ARG A 205 -16.80 -15.79 19.49
N GLY A 206 -17.47 -15.14 20.45
CA GLY A 206 -17.46 -15.53 21.87
C GLY A 206 -17.91 -16.98 22.09
N LYS A 207 -17.80 -17.49 23.34
CA LYS A 207 -18.05 -18.92 23.67
C LYS A 207 -19.41 -19.48 23.19
N LYS A 208 -20.44 -18.64 23.06
CA LYS A 208 -21.80 -19.03 22.61
C LYS A 208 -22.06 -18.78 21.12
N HIS A 209 -21.02 -18.51 20.34
CA HIS A 209 -21.15 -18.16 18.92
C HIS A 209 -21.76 -19.32 18.10
N ARG A 210 -22.85 -19.03 17.39
CA ARG A 210 -23.44 -19.90 16.36
C ARG A 210 -23.38 -19.20 15.02
N CYS A 211 -22.61 -19.75 14.09
CA CYS A 211 -22.40 -19.12 12.77
C CYS A 211 -23.67 -19.20 11.94
N ARG A 212 -24.17 -18.06 11.45
CA ARG A 212 -25.42 -17.96 10.69
C ARG A 212 -25.25 -18.09 9.17
N GLY A 213 -24.03 -18.33 8.70
CA GLY A 213 -23.70 -18.37 7.28
C GLY A 213 -22.74 -17.26 6.84
N PRO A 214 -22.37 -17.21 5.55
CA PRO A 214 -21.37 -16.27 5.05
C PRO A 214 -21.90 -14.83 5.05
N TYR A 215 -21.16 -13.91 5.67
CA TYR A 215 -21.45 -12.48 5.68
C TYR A 215 -20.18 -11.64 5.78
N CYS A 216 -19.94 -10.80 4.76
CA CYS A 216 -18.74 -10.00 4.62
C CYS A 216 -18.94 -8.62 5.24
N ILE A 217 -18.40 -8.44 6.45
CA ILE A 217 -18.45 -7.17 7.18
C ILE A 217 -17.87 -5.99 6.39
N ASN A 218 -16.86 -6.22 5.56
CA ASN A 218 -16.16 -5.17 4.82
C ASN A 218 -16.98 -4.69 3.61
N CYS A 219 -17.71 -5.59 2.95
CA CYS A 219 -18.64 -5.23 1.89
C CYS A 219 -19.86 -4.50 2.46
N ALA A 220 -20.42 -5.01 3.57
CA ALA A 220 -21.53 -4.36 4.26
C ALA A 220 -21.18 -2.94 4.72
N GLU A 221 -20.01 -2.77 5.34
CA GLU A 221 -19.53 -1.47 5.79
C GLU A 221 -19.28 -0.51 4.61
N SER A 222 -18.76 -1.01 3.48
CA SER A 222 -18.61 -0.19 2.28
C SER A 222 -19.97 0.27 1.74
N ASN A 223 -20.96 -0.62 1.69
CA ASN A 223 -22.30 -0.28 1.21
C ASN A 223 -22.93 0.80 2.10
N LYS A 224 -22.78 0.67 3.42
CA LYS A 224 -23.27 1.65 4.39
C LYS A 224 -22.58 3.02 4.25
N LYS A 225 -21.25 3.06 4.22
CA LYS A 225 -20.47 4.32 4.23
C LYS A 225 -20.39 5.01 2.88
N PHE A 226 -20.24 4.23 1.81
CA PHE A 226 -19.93 4.75 0.48
C PHE A 226 -21.04 4.49 -0.53
N ARG A 227 -22.20 3.98 -0.10
CA ARG A 227 -23.35 3.67 -0.95
C ARG A 227 -22.99 2.74 -2.12
N THR A 228 -22.05 1.82 -1.89
CA THR A 228 -21.73 0.76 -2.86
C THR A 228 -22.81 -0.32 -2.88
N ASN A 229 -22.78 -1.21 -3.87
CA ASN A 229 -23.71 -2.32 -4.07
C ASN A 229 -23.00 -3.70 -4.01
N PHE A 230 -21.95 -3.83 -3.19
CA PHE A 230 -21.19 -5.07 -3.10
C PHE A 230 -22.03 -6.18 -2.46
N ARG A 231 -22.05 -7.37 -3.06
CA ARG A 231 -22.67 -8.55 -2.45
C ARG A 231 -22.03 -8.83 -1.09
N THR A 232 -22.82 -9.24 -0.11
CA THR A 232 -22.33 -9.48 1.25
C THR A 232 -22.33 -10.96 1.63
N GLU A 233 -22.94 -11.86 0.85
CA GLU A 233 -23.05 -13.30 1.16
C GLU A 233 -21.75 -14.08 0.87
N HIS A 234 -20.63 -13.65 1.45
CA HIS A 234 -19.34 -14.33 1.39
C HIS A 234 -18.53 -14.09 2.67
N SER A 235 -17.46 -14.85 2.89
CA SER A 235 -16.55 -14.62 4.01
C SER A 235 -15.76 -13.32 3.84
N CYS A 236 -15.40 -12.63 4.93
CA CYS A 236 -14.50 -11.47 4.86
C CYS A 236 -13.06 -11.81 4.40
N LEU A 237 -12.74 -13.11 4.25
CA LEU A 237 -11.48 -13.64 3.73
C LEU A 237 -11.60 -14.19 2.30
N ASP A 238 -12.75 -14.03 1.65
CA ASP A 238 -12.95 -14.46 0.26
C ASP A 238 -11.96 -13.72 -0.68
N PRO A 239 -11.15 -14.44 -1.47
CA PRO A 239 -10.25 -13.84 -2.45
C PRO A 239 -10.95 -12.95 -3.49
N ASN A 240 -12.24 -13.19 -3.75
CA ASN A 240 -13.05 -12.43 -4.71
C ASN A 240 -13.83 -11.26 -4.08
N CYS A 241 -13.60 -10.98 -2.78
CA CYS A 241 -14.25 -9.88 -2.06
C CYS A 241 -13.98 -8.53 -2.75
N LYS A 242 -15.06 -7.82 -3.13
CA LYS A 242 -14.95 -6.52 -3.81
C LYS A 242 -14.28 -5.45 -2.94
N SER A 243 -14.54 -5.45 -1.63
CA SER A 243 -13.85 -4.55 -0.71
C SER A 243 -12.35 -4.87 -0.61
N LEU A 244 -11.96 -6.15 -0.66
CA LEU A 244 -10.54 -6.55 -0.70
C LEU A 244 -9.88 -6.08 -2.00
N ASN A 245 -10.50 -6.35 -3.15
CA ASN A 245 -10.00 -5.91 -4.46
C ASN A 245 -9.81 -4.40 -4.52
N LYS A 246 -10.77 -3.63 -3.99
CA LYS A 246 -10.63 -2.17 -3.87
C LYS A 246 -9.39 -1.76 -3.05
N GLN A 247 -9.07 -2.48 -1.96
CA GLN A 247 -7.85 -2.20 -1.20
C GLN A 247 -6.59 -2.57 -1.98
N ILE A 248 -6.59 -3.69 -2.72
CA ILE A 248 -5.49 -4.10 -3.60
C ILE A 248 -5.25 -3.00 -4.66
N ASP A 249 -6.29 -2.52 -5.32
CA ASP A 249 -6.18 -1.48 -6.35
C ASP A 249 -5.64 -0.16 -5.78
N LEU A 250 -6.09 0.23 -4.58
CA LEU A 250 -5.55 1.41 -3.89
C LEU A 250 -4.07 1.25 -3.54
N ILE A 251 -3.61 0.04 -3.23
CA ILE A 251 -2.19 -0.22 -2.98
C ILE A 251 -1.43 -0.14 -4.30
N ARG A 252 -1.91 -0.79 -5.37
CA ARG A 252 -1.30 -0.72 -6.71
C ARG A 252 -1.14 0.72 -7.21
N GLN A 253 -2.16 1.56 -7.02
CA GLN A 253 -2.07 3.00 -7.37
C GLN A 253 -0.94 3.72 -6.62
N ARG A 254 -0.58 3.26 -5.41
CA ARG A 254 0.48 3.83 -4.57
C ARG A 254 1.81 3.08 -4.66
N THR A 255 1.85 2.00 -5.43
CA THR A 255 3.06 1.23 -5.74
C THR A 255 3.68 1.80 -7.01
N ASP A 256 4.98 2.04 -6.99
CA ASP A 256 5.74 2.45 -8.18
C ASP A 256 6.03 1.24 -9.05
N TYR A 257 5.60 1.25 -10.31
CA TYR A 257 5.89 0.16 -11.26
C TYR A 257 6.90 0.59 -12.33
N GLY A 258 7.57 1.75 -12.17
CA GLY A 258 8.56 2.24 -13.13
C GLY A 258 7.95 2.61 -14.49
N ILE A 259 6.69 3.08 -14.48
CA ILE A 259 5.90 3.49 -15.66
C ILE A 259 5.65 5.00 -15.61
#